data_AF-A0A2I0HXI0-F1
#
_entry.id   AF-A0A2I0HXI0-F1
#
_cell.length_a   1.000
_cell.length_b   1.000
_cell.length_c   1.000
_cell.angle_alpha   90.00
_cell.angle_beta   90.00
_cell.angle_gamma   90.00
#
_symmetry.space_group_name_H-M   'P 1'
#
loop_
_entity.id
_entity.type
_entity.pdbx_description
1 polymer ?
#
loop_
_entity_poly.entity_id
_entity_poly.type
_entity_poly.pdbx_seq_one_letter_code
_entity_poly.pdbx_strand_id
1 'polypeptide(L)'
;MKMVREEIRKGPWTEQEDFQLVCFVGLFGDRRWDFIAKVSGLNRTGKSCRLRWVNYLHPGLKRGKMTPQEEKLVLELHSKWGNRWSRIARKLPGRTDNEIKNYWRTHMRKKAQEKKRTVEEGCNFFCPQMISPTWEYSADSLWRMPDEEGKMFPPVRDPLFSYYEEDVAYLSG
;
A
#
# COMPACT_ATOMS: atom_id res chain seq x y z
N MET A 1 -3.59 -42.17 -2.53
CA MET A 1 -4.33 -40.99 -3.02
C MET A 1 -3.48 -39.74 -2.80
N LYS A 2 -2.93 -39.14 -3.86
CA LYS A 2 -2.32 -37.82 -3.77
C LYS A 2 -3.48 -36.82 -3.64
N MET A 3 -3.63 -36.16 -2.49
CA MET A 3 -4.47 -34.97 -2.41
C MET A 3 -3.88 -33.96 -3.38
N VAL A 4 -4.58 -33.70 -4.49
CA VAL A 4 -4.29 -32.56 -5.35
C VAL A 4 -4.43 -31.35 -4.44
N ARG A 5 -3.31 -30.72 -4.08
CA ARG A 5 -3.37 -29.39 -3.48
C ARG A 5 -3.85 -28.50 -4.61
N GLU A 6 -5.15 -28.21 -4.65
CA GLU A 6 -5.66 -27.15 -5.49
C GLU A 6 -4.80 -25.91 -5.24
N GLU A 7 -4.24 -25.37 -6.32
CA GLU A 7 -3.35 -24.23 -6.22
C GLU A 7 -4.11 -23.06 -5.60
N ILE A 8 -3.62 -22.56 -4.45
CA ILE A 8 -4.27 -21.48 -3.72
C ILE A 8 -4.56 -20.31 -4.66
N ARG A 9 -5.83 -19.95 -4.80
CA ARG A 9 -6.27 -18.87 -5.70
C ARG A 9 -5.73 -17.53 -5.24
N LYS A 10 -4.97 -16.89 -6.13
CA LYS A 10 -4.53 -15.51 -6.00
C LYS A 10 -5.52 -14.58 -6.71
N GLY A 11 -5.66 -13.35 -6.22
CA GLY A 11 -6.52 -12.33 -6.83
C GLY A 11 -7.72 -11.90 -5.98
N PRO A 12 -8.61 -11.04 -6.53
CA PRO A 12 -9.73 -10.45 -5.80
C PRO A 12 -10.72 -11.50 -5.31
N TRP A 13 -11.40 -11.20 -4.21
CA TRP A 13 -12.49 -12.02 -3.67
C TRP A 13 -13.74 -11.84 -4.54
N THR A 14 -14.39 -12.95 -4.89
CA THR A 14 -15.70 -12.92 -5.56
C THR A 14 -16.83 -12.90 -4.55
N GLU A 15 -18.02 -12.48 -4.98
CA GLU A 15 -19.21 -12.45 -4.13
C GLU A 15 -19.60 -13.85 -3.62
N GLN A 16 -19.41 -14.89 -4.44
CA GLN A 16 -19.64 -16.28 -4.04
C GLN A 16 -18.67 -16.70 -2.93
N GLU A 17 -17.39 -16.34 -3.04
CA GLU A 17 -16.41 -16.61 -2.00
C GLU A 17 -16.75 -15.87 -0.70
N ASP A 18 -17.20 -14.61 -0.80
CA ASP A 18 -17.61 -13.81 0.34
C ASP A 18 -18.84 -14.40 1.03
N PHE A 19 -19.88 -14.79 0.28
CA PHE A 19 -21.07 -15.44 0.82
C PHE A 19 -20.71 -16.73 1.57
N GLN A 20 -19.89 -17.57 0.94
CA GLN A 20 -19.43 -18.81 1.55
C GLN A 20 -18.64 -18.55 2.84
N LEU A 21 -17.74 -17.57 2.84
CA LEU A 21 -17.00 -17.18 4.05
C LEU A 21 -17.95 -16.70 5.15
N VAL A 22 -18.95 -15.86 4.83
CA VAL A 22 -19.95 -15.38 5.80
C VAL A 22 -20.74 -16.54 6.41
N CYS A 23 -21.23 -17.47 5.59
CA CYS A 23 -21.98 -18.64 6.07
C CYS A 23 -21.15 -19.48 7.04
N PHE A 24 -19.92 -19.83 6.66
CA PHE A 24 -19.07 -20.69 7.49
C PHE A 24 -18.60 -20.01 8.77
N VAL A 25 -18.35 -18.68 8.74
CA VAL A 25 -18.08 -17.92 9.97
C VAL A 25 -19.31 -17.90 10.88
N GLY A 26 -20.52 -17.76 10.32
CA GLY A 26 -21.77 -17.84 11.09
C GLY A 26 -21.98 -19.20 11.77
N LEU A 27 -21.56 -20.29 11.14
CA LEU A 27 -21.69 -21.65 11.67
C LEU A 27 -20.62 -22.01 12.71
N PHE A 28 -19.36 -21.61 12.48
CA PHE A 28 -18.21 -22.11 13.26
C PHE A 28 -17.53 -21.05 14.14
N GLY A 29 -17.96 -19.79 14.05
CA GLY A 29 -17.34 -18.63 14.67
C GLY A 29 -16.11 -18.12 13.92
N ASP A 30 -15.52 -17.02 14.38
CA ASP A 30 -14.46 -16.26 13.70
C ASP A 30 -13.05 -16.45 14.34
N ARG A 31 -12.83 -17.60 15.00
CA ARG A 31 -11.57 -17.91 15.72
C ARG A 31 -10.66 -18.89 15.00
N ARG A 32 -11.22 -19.84 14.25
CA ARG A 32 -10.49 -20.99 13.68
C ARG A 32 -10.34 -20.87 12.16
N TRP A 33 -9.59 -19.89 11.70
CA TRP A 33 -9.54 -19.50 10.28
C TRP A 33 -9.01 -20.59 9.34
N ASP A 34 -7.99 -21.35 9.74
CA ASP A 34 -7.47 -22.44 8.92
C ASP A 34 -8.47 -23.59 8.78
N PHE A 35 -9.23 -23.85 9.86
CA PHE A 35 -10.34 -24.79 9.81
C PHE A 35 -11.43 -24.28 8.87
N ILE A 36 -11.85 -23.02 9.01
CA ILE A 36 -12.87 -22.39 8.15
C ILE A 36 -12.47 -22.49 6.68
N ALA A 37 -11.24 -22.09 6.32
CA ALA A 37 -10.76 -22.17 4.96
C ALA A 37 -10.82 -23.60 4.38
N LYS A 38 -10.47 -24.60 5.19
CA LYS A 38 -10.51 -26.01 4.80
C LYS A 38 -11.94 -26.52 4.63
N VAL A 39 -12.82 -26.28 5.59
CA VAL A 39 -14.18 -26.84 5.57
C VAL A 39 -15.12 -26.08 4.64
N SER A 40 -14.84 -24.81 4.38
CA SER A 40 -15.62 -24.02 3.44
C SER A 40 -15.36 -24.43 2.00
N GLY A 41 -14.32 -25.21 1.69
CA GLY A 41 -13.94 -25.49 0.30
C GLY A 41 -13.50 -24.23 -0.46
N LEU A 42 -13.12 -23.17 0.26
CA LEU A 42 -12.57 -21.98 -0.37
C LEU A 42 -11.14 -22.29 -0.77
N ASN A 43 -10.78 -21.98 -2.01
CA ASN A 43 -9.40 -22.08 -2.46
C ASN A 43 -8.54 -20.89 -1.97
N ARG A 44 -8.62 -20.58 -0.67
CA ARG A 44 -7.99 -19.45 0.03
C ARG A 44 -7.34 -19.93 1.32
N THR A 45 -6.32 -19.21 1.80
CA THR A 45 -5.69 -19.52 3.10
C THR A 45 -6.51 -18.98 4.27
N GLY A 46 -6.38 -19.58 5.46
CA GLY A 46 -7.01 -19.07 6.68
C GLY A 46 -6.64 -17.61 6.99
N LYS A 47 -5.37 -17.23 6.77
CA LYS A 47 -4.94 -15.83 6.86
C LYS A 47 -5.72 -14.91 5.92
N SER A 48 -5.95 -15.33 4.67
CA SER A 48 -6.73 -14.57 3.69
C SER A 48 -8.18 -14.44 4.15
N CYS A 49 -8.80 -15.53 4.60
CA CYS A 49 -10.17 -15.53 5.13
C CYS A 49 -10.32 -14.57 6.31
N ARG A 50 -9.41 -14.64 7.29
CA ARG A 50 -9.38 -13.70 8.43
C ARG A 50 -9.32 -12.26 7.95
N LEU A 51 -8.35 -11.96 7.07
CA LEU A 51 -8.12 -10.60 6.59
C LEU A 51 -9.34 -10.07 5.83
N ARG A 52 -9.99 -10.92 5.01
CA ARG A 52 -11.21 -10.57 4.29
C ARG A 52 -12.35 -10.28 5.25
N TRP A 53 -12.55 -11.14 6.23
CA TRP A 53 -13.59 -10.98 7.24
C TRP A 53 -13.45 -9.67 8.01
N VAL A 54 -12.30 -9.47 8.67
CA VAL A 54 -12.10 -8.34 9.59
C VAL A 54 -12.05 -6.99 8.89
N ASN A 55 -11.71 -6.94 7.59
CA ASN A 55 -11.62 -5.68 6.84
C ASN A 55 -12.84 -5.37 5.96
N TYR A 56 -13.63 -6.38 5.57
CA TYR A 56 -14.65 -6.18 4.55
C TYR A 56 -16.00 -6.84 4.81
N LEU A 57 -16.08 -7.93 5.59
CA LEU A 57 -17.34 -8.70 5.72
C LEU A 57 -17.96 -8.60 7.11
N HIS A 58 -17.17 -8.32 8.14
CA HIS A 58 -17.68 -8.25 9.50
C HIS A 58 -18.81 -7.21 9.62
N PRO A 59 -19.96 -7.57 10.24
CA PRO A 59 -21.15 -6.71 10.27
C PRO A 59 -20.95 -5.41 11.05
N GLY A 60 -20.01 -5.38 12.00
CA GLY A 60 -19.66 -4.17 12.77
C GLY A 60 -18.87 -3.11 11.99
N LEU A 61 -18.59 -3.31 10.70
CA LEU A 61 -17.84 -2.35 9.88
C LEU A 61 -18.75 -1.27 9.29
N LYS A 62 -18.33 -0.01 9.39
CA LYS A 62 -19.00 1.10 8.70
C LYS A 62 -18.72 1.03 7.19
N ARG A 63 -19.77 1.17 6.38
CA ARG A 63 -19.67 1.19 4.92
C ARG A 63 -19.54 2.64 4.41
N GLY A 64 -18.72 2.84 3.40
CA GLY A 64 -18.57 4.12 2.72
C GLY A 64 -17.38 4.96 3.16
N LYS A 65 -17.32 6.20 2.66
CA LYS A 65 -16.20 7.14 2.87
C LYS A 65 -16.07 7.53 4.35
N MET A 66 -14.86 7.94 4.73
CA MET A 66 -14.60 8.48 6.06
C MET A 66 -15.29 9.83 6.21
N THR A 67 -15.93 10.07 7.35
CA THR A 67 -16.62 11.34 7.62
C THR A 67 -15.60 12.43 7.97
N PRO A 68 -15.87 13.72 7.74
CA PRO A 68 -14.94 14.81 8.09
C PRO A 68 -14.50 14.81 9.57
N GLN A 69 -15.38 14.35 10.47
CA GLN A 69 -15.10 14.17 11.89
C GLN A 69 -14.10 13.03 12.13
N GLU A 70 -14.32 11.88 11.49
CA GLU A 70 -13.38 10.74 11.53
C GLU A 70 -12.02 11.14 10.93
N GLU A 71 -12.02 11.89 9.83
CA GLU A 71 -10.83 12.43 9.17
C GLU A 71 -10.01 13.33 10.09
N LYS A 72 -10.65 14.33 10.71
CA LYS A 72 -10.01 15.21 11.70
C LYS A 72 -9.39 14.39 12.84
N LEU A 73 -10.13 13.42 13.36
CA LEU A 73 -9.64 12.56 14.44
C LEU A 73 -8.43 11.72 14.00
N VAL A 74 -8.43 11.19 12.78
CA VAL A 74 -7.25 10.48 12.23
C VAL A 74 -6.03 11.38 12.17
N LEU A 75 -6.17 12.62 11.70
CA LEU A 75 -5.06 13.57 11.63
C LEU A 75 -4.50 13.92 13.02
N GLU A 76 -5.37 14.20 13.99
CA GLU A 76 -4.98 14.50 15.36
C GLU A 76 -4.27 13.32 16.04
N LEU A 77 -4.81 12.11 15.89
CA LEU A 77 -4.23 10.92 16.49
C LEU A 77 -2.93 10.51 15.81
N HIS A 78 -2.82 10.68 14.49
CA HIS A 78 -1.57 10.45 13.76
C HIS A 78 -0.49 11.43 14.18
N SER A 79 -0.80 12.72 14.36
CA SER A 79 0.16 13.70 14.88
C SER A 79 0.70 13.31 16.26
N LYS A 80 -0.14 12.69 17.11
CA LYS A 80 0.27 12.22 18.45
C LYS A 80 1.02 10.89 18.42
N TRP A 81 0.65 9.97 17.53
CA TRP A 81 1.07 8.57 17.61
C TRP A 81 1.81 8.02 16.39
N GLY A 82 1.97 8.79 15.33
CA GLY A 82 2.54 8.34 14.06
C GLY A 82 1.76 7.18 13.45
N ASN A 83 2.48 6.28 12.77
CA ASN A 83 1.93 5.16 11.98
C ASN A 83 1.39 3.99 12.83
N ARG A 84 0.92 4.25 14.05
CA ARG A 84 0.32 3.23 14.94
C ARG A 84 -1.15 2.97 14.59
N TRP A 85 -1.41 2.49 13.39
CA TRP A 85 -2.75 2.37 12.80
C TRP A 85 -3.75 1.59 13.67
N SER A 86 -3.36 0.44 14.20
CA SER A 86 -4.24 -0.36 15.08
C SER A 86 -4.57 0.37 16.38
N ARG A 87 -3.68 1.23 16.88
CA ARG A 87 -3.95 2.09 18.05
C ARG A 87 -4.93 3.20 17.71
N ILE A 88 -4.81 3.80 16.52
CA ILE A 88 -5.73 4.83 16.01
C ILE A 88 -7.12 4.22 15.76
N ALA A 89 -7.20 3.03 15.15
CA ALA A 89 -8.45 2.32 14.86
C ALA A 89 -9.31 2.07 16.12
N ARG A 90 -8.67 1.79 17.26
CA ARG A 90 -9.38 1.66 18.55
C ARG A 90 -10.15 2.91 18.99
N LYS A 91 -9.86 4.08 18.41
CA LYS A 91 -10.58 5.34 18.68
C LYS A 91 -11.65 5.67 17.64
N LEU A 92 -11.78 4.86 16.60
CA LEU A 92 -12.72 5.05 15.50
C LEU A 92 -13.63 3.83 15.40
N PRO A 93 -14.77 3.80 16.13
CA PRO A 93 -15.64 2.64 16.17
C PRO A 93 -16.17 2.30 14.76
N GLY A 94 -16.06 1.03 14.38
CA GLY A 94 -16.47 0.53 13.08
C GLY A 94 -15.52 0.85 11.92
N ARG A 95 -14.35 1.46 12.20
CA ARG A 95 -13.27 1.65 11.21
C ARG A 95 -12.08 0.75 11.52
N THR A 96 -11.44 0.30 10.46
CA THR A 96 -10.26 -0.58 10.51
C THR A 96 -8.96 0.22 10.39
N ASP A 97 -7.88 -0.36 10.87
CA ASP A 97 -6.53 0.15 10.66
C ASP A 97 -6.17 0.22 9.17
N ASN A 98 -6.70 -0.70 8.36
CA ASN A 98 -6.54 -0.69 6.91
C ASN A 98 -7.21 0.53 6.26
N GLU A 99 -8.44 0.88 6.68
CA GLU A 99 -9.13 2.09 6.19
C GLU A 99 -8.35 3.36 6.55
N ILE A 100 -7.87 3.46 7.80
CA ILE A 100 -7.13 4.64 8.28
C ILE A 100 -5.82 4.80 7.51
N LYS A 101 -5.09 3.70 7.33
CA LYS A 101 -3.85 3.67 6.53
C LYS A 101 -4.14 4.06 5.07
N ASN A 102 -5.25 3.59 4.50
CA ASN A 102 -5.64 3.97 3.13
C ASN A 102 -6.02 5.44 3.02
N TYR A 103 -6.76 5.98 4.00
CA TYR A 103 -7.05 7.40 4.08
C TYR A 103 -5.77 8.23 4.15
N TRP A 104 -4.82 7.84 5.01
CA TRP A 104 -3.55 8.57 5.12
C TRP A 104 -2.77 8.57 3.80
N ARG A 105 -2.66 7.42 3.13
CA ARG A 105 -1.99 7.33 1.81
C ARG A 105 -2.63 8.23 0.77
N THR A 106 -3.96 8.27 0.69
CA THR A 106 -4.66 9.12 -0.29
C THR A 106 -4.55 10.60 0.08
N HIS A 107 -4.63 10.94 1.36
CA HIS A 107 -4.46 12.30 1.87
C HIS A 107 -3.06 12.86 1.60
N MET A 108 -2.01 12.07 1.86
CA MET A 108 -0.63 12.48 1.58
C MET A 108 -0.37 12.67 0.08
N ARG A 109 -0.92 11.78 -0.76
CA ARG A 109 -0.84 11.93 -2.23
C ARG A 109 -1.48 13.23 -2.70
N LYS A 110 -2.67 13.57 -2.19
CA LYS A 110 -3.35 14.84 -2.52
C LYS A 110 -2.52 16.06 -2.11
N LYS A 111 -1.97 16.07 -0.90
CA LYS A 111 -1.10 17.18 -0.44
C LYS A 111 0.16 17.33 -1.29
N ALA A 112 0.75 16.23 -1.74
CA ALA A 112 1.92 16.28 -2.61
C ALA A 112 1.60 16.83 -4.01
N GLN A 113 0.43 16.47 -4.57
CA GLN A 113 -0.04 17.00 -5.86
C GLN A 113 -0.40 18.48 -5.78
N GLU A 114 -1.06 18.91 -4.70
CA GLU A 114 -1.41 20.32 -4.50
C GLU A 114 -0.16 21.20 -4.46
N LYS A 115 0.89 20.76 -3.75
CA LYS A 115 2.17 21.47 -3.72
C LYS A 115 2.82 21.60 -5.10
N LYS A 116 2.68 20.60 -5.97
CA LYS A 116 3.21 20.66 -7.34
C LYS A 116 2.46 21.69 -8.18
N ARG A 117 1.13 21.72 -8.08
CA ARG A 117 0.29 22.70 -8.80
C ARG A 117 0.58 24.14 -8.37
N THR A 118 0.74 24.39 -7.07
CA THR A 118 1.09 25.73 -6.57
C THR A 118 2.49 26.18 -7.00
N VAL A 119 3.41 25.26 -7.28
CA VAL A 119 4.74 25.58 -7.81
C VAL A 119 4.68 25.89 -9.31
N GLU A 120 3.86 25.17 -10.07
CA GLU A 120 3.64 25.42 -11.50
C GLU A 120 2.92 26.76 -11.76
N GLU A 121 1.95 27.14 -10.93
CA GLU A 121 1.26 28.44 -11.02
C GLU A 121 2.17 29.61 -10.57
N GLY A 122 3.21 29.33 -9.77
CA GLY A 122 4.21 30.30 -9.31
C GLY A 122 5.38 30.53 -10.28
N CYS A 123 5.54 29.71 -11.31
CA CYS A 123 6.58 29.87 -12.33
C CYS A 123 6.01 30.28 -13.70
N ASN A 124 5.08 31.23 -13.73
CA ASN A 124 4.80 32.03 -14.93
C ASN A 124 5.86 33.14 -15.15
N PHE A 125 7.14 32.84 -14.87
CA PHE A 125 8.22 33.68 -15.35
C PHE A 125 8.57 33.18 -16.75
N PHE A 126 8.16 33.95 -17.76
CA PHE A 126 8.53 33.77 -19.16
C PHE A 126 10.04 33.49 -19.22
N CYS A 127 10.42 32.24 -19.46
CA CYS A 127 11.78 31.90 -19.84
C CYS A 127 11.81 32.06 -21.37
N PRO A 128 12.51 33.07 -21.93
CA PRO A 128 12.63 33.19 -23.38
C PRO A 128 13.20 31.88 -23.93
N GLN A 129 12.58 31.37 -24.99
CA GLN A 129 12.96 30.10 -25.61
C GLN A 129 14.46 30.11 -25.96
N MET A 130 15.24 29.32 -25.22
CA MET A 130 16.56 28.90 -25.68
C MET A 130 16.33 27.76 -26.67
N ILE A 131 16.69 27.98 -27.92
CA ILE A 131 16.66 26.97 -28.98
C ILE A 131 17.55 25.82 -28.52
N SER A 132 16.96 24.63 -28.36
CA SER A 132 17.71 23.40 -28.04
C SER A 132 18.66 23.09 -29.20
N PRO A 133 19.94 22.80 -28.97
CA PRO A 133 20.77 22.22 -30.01
C PRO A 133 20.24 20.81 -30.31
N THR A 134 19.93 20.55 -31.57
CA THR A 134 19.71 19.19 -32.06
C THR A 134 21.05 18.48 -32.00
N TRP A 135 21.24 17.58 -31.03
CA TRP A 135 22.35 16.64 -31.09
C TRP A 135 22.08 15.73 -32.28
N GLU A 136 22.77 15.95 -33.38
CA GLU A 136 22.80 14.98 -34.47
C GLU A 136 23.50 13.74 -33.96
N TYR A 137 22.72 12.66 -33.85
CA TYR A 137 23.23 11.32 -33.58
C TYR A 137 24.10 10.87 -34.75
N SER A 138 25.41 11.05 -34.64
CA SER A 138 26.36 10.44 -35.56
C SER A 138 26.72 9.05 -35.04
N ALA A 139 26.34 8.02 -35.80
CA ALA A 139 26.42 6.61 -35.41
C ALA A 139 27.83 5.98 -35.56
N ASP A 140 28.87 6.79 -35.74
CA ASP A 140 30.24 6.29 -35.93
C ASP A 140 31.21 6.92 -34.94
N SER A 141 31.30 6.32 -33.75
CA SER A 141 32.58 6.14 -33.07
C SER A 141 32.43 5.10 -31.96
N LEU A 142 32.94 3.92 -32.30
CA LEU A 142 33.36 2.84 -31.42
C LEU A 142 34.18 3.37 -30.23
N TRP A 143 33.53 3.66 -29.10
CA TRP A 143 34.23 3.79 -27.82
C TRP A 143 34.57 2.40 -27.28
N ARG A 144 35.60 1.80 -27.90
CA ARG A 144 36.29 0.62 -27.39
C ARG A 144 37.07 1.06 -26.13
N MET A 145 36.54 0.77 -24.95
CA MET A 145 37.26 0.97 -23.68
C MET A 145 38.25 -0.18 -23.45
N PRO A 146 39.51 0.07 -23.05
CA PRO A 146 40.41 -0.97 -22.58
C PRO A 146 40.15 -1.28 -21.09
N ASP A 147 40.17 -2.57 -20.75
CA ASP A 147 40.00 -3.09 -19.40
C ASP A 147 41.32 -2.97 -18.63
N GLU A 148 41.37 -2.20 -17.54
CA GLU A 148 42.37 -2.33 -16.45
C GLU A 148 41.88 -1.59 -15.19
N GLU A 149 42.32 -2.08 -14.03
CA GLU A 149 41.71 -2.00 -12.70
C GLU A 149 41.56 -0.61 -12.02
N GLY A 150 40.57 -0.53 -11.11
CA GLY A 150 40.84 0.06 -9.78
C GLY A 150 40.28 1.44 -9.45
N LYS A 151 39.16 1.42 -8.70
CA LYS A 151 38.80 2.33 -7.59
C LYS A 151 38.43 3.79 -7.91
N MET A 152 37.25 4.12 -7.35
CA MET A 152 36.91 5.36 -6.63
C MET A 152 35.90 6.28 -7.33
N PHE A 153 34.64 5.86 -7.36
CA PHE A 153 33.51 6.80 -7.33
C PHE A 153 32.68 6.54 -6.06
N PRO A 154 32.44 7.55 -5.20
CA PRO A 154 31.56 7.39 -4.05
C PRO A 154 30.10 7.26 -4.55
N PRO A 155 29.24 6.48 -3.87
CA PRO A 155 27.83 6.46 -4.22
C PRO A 155 27.24 7.84 -3.89
N VAL A 156 26.73 8.53 -4.91
CA VAL A 156 25.88 9.71 -4.73
C VAL A 156 24.65 9.24 -3.94
N ARG A 157 24.64 9.56 -2.65
CA ARG A 157 23.46 9.41 -1.79
C ARG A 157 22.47 10.49 -2.21
N ASP A 158 21.37 10.07 -2.79
CA ASP A 158 20.16 10.88 -2.92
C ASP A 158 19.59 11.14 -1.50
N PRO A 159 19.59 12.38 -0.97
CA PRO A 159 19.18 12.66 0.40
C PRO A 159 17.67 12.52 0.67
N LEU A 160 16.85 12.18 -0.32
CA LEU A 160 15.39 12.11 -0.17
C LEU A 160 14.79 10.69 -0.21
N PHE A 161 15.60 9.65 -0.43
CA PHE A 161 15.12 8.26 -0.48
C PHE A 161 15.17 7.52 0.87
N SER A 162 15.88 8.05 1.88
CA SER A 162 16.13 7.32 3.14
C SER A 162 15.03 7.37 4.21
N TYR A 163 13.90 8.05 3.97
CA TYR A 163 12.87 8.21 5.01
C TYR A 163 11.65 7.27 4.89
N TYR A 164 11.64 6.30 3.97
CA TYR A 164 10.48 5.42 3.77
C TYR A 164 10.75 3.91 3.81
N GLU A 165 11.96 3.45 4.15
CA GLU A 165 12.27 2.01 4.21
C GLU A 165 12.66 1.46 5.60
N GLU A 166 12.49 2.22 6.68
CA GLU A 166 12.88 1.72 8.03
C GLU A 166 11.79 0.98 8.83
N ASP A 167 10.56 0.83 8.34
CA ASP A 167 9.48 0.17 9.11
C ASP A 167 9.10 -1.24 8.61
N VAL A 168 9.89 -1.89 7.75
CA VAL A 168 9.60 -3.27 7.25
C VAL A 168 10.35 -4.36 8.03
N ALA A 169 11.18 -4.02 9.02
CA ALA A 169 12.07 -4.97 9.68
C ALA A 169 11.87 -5.11 11.20
N TYR A 170 10.63 -5.29 11.70
CA TYR A 170 10.40 -5.76 13.08
C TYR A 170 9.11 -6.57 13.24
N LEU A 171 8.94 -7.66 12.48
CA LEU A 171 8.01 -8.76 12.85
C LEU A 171 8.50 -10.13 12.30
N SER A 172 9.77 -10.43 12.54
CA SER A 172 10.32 -11.79 12.48
C SER A 172 11.07 -12.03 13.79
N GLY A 173 10.34 -12.55 14.77
CA GLY A 173 10.81 -12.87 16.12
C GLY A 173 9.63 -13.39 16.93
#